data_AF-A9UQQ2-F1
#
_entry.id   AF-A9UQQ2-F1
#
_cell.length_a   1.000
_cell.length_b   1.000
_cell.length_c   1.000
_cell.angle_alpha   90.00
_cell.angle_beta   90.00
_cell.angle_gamma   90.00
#
_symmetry.space_group_name_H-M   'P 1'
#
loop_
_entity.id
_entity.type
_entity.pdbx_description
1 polymer ?
#
loop_
_entity_poly.entity_id
_entity_poly.type
_entity_poly.pdbx_seq_one_letter_code
_entity_poly.pdbx_strand_id
1 'polypeptide(L)'
;SRVDFRVGLITEAKMHPDADALYVETIEAGDAEPRTIISGLAKYVPLEEMQNRLVVICANLKPRKMRGIESQGMVMCASTPEKVVPIAPPAGSKPGDPVVFEGFARNPDAVMNPKKKIYEAVAPDLATNAEGIATFKGIPFVVEGKGPCVGGLANVKVA
;
A
#
# COMPACT_ATOMS: atom_id res chain seq x y z
N SER A 1 -11.59 -9.41 -1.28
CA SER A 1 -11.31 -10.77 -1.82
C SER A 1 -10.36 -10.75 -3.02
N ARG A 2 -10.61 -9.94 -4.07
CA ARG A 2 -9.85 -9.97 -5.35
C ARG A 2 -8.62 -9.08 -5.43
N VAL A 3 -8.55 -8.03 -4.61
CA VAL A 3 -7.38 -7.16 -4.50
C VAL A 3 -6.39 -7.83 -3.55
N ASP A 4 -5.12 -7.84 -3.94
CA ASP A 4 -4.04 -8.43 -3.14
C ASP A 4 -3.36 -7.37 -2.29
N PHE A 5 -3.79 -7.24 -1.05
CA PHE A 5 -3.12 -6.41 -0.06
C PHE A 5 -2.15 -7.25 0.76
N ARG A 6 -0.90 -6.80 0.87
CA ARG A 6 0.16 -7.48 1.61
C ARG A 6 1.03 -6.48 2.35
N VAL A 7 1.74 -6.97 3.36
CA VAL A 7 2.84 -6.22 3.98
C VAL A 7 4.05 -6.23 3.04
N GLY A 8 4.64 -5.05 2.82
CA GLY A 8 5.91 -4.87 2.14
C GLY A 8 6.94 -4.21 3.05
N LEU A 9 8.21 -4.59 2.91
CA LEU A 9 9.35 -3.89 3.51
C LEU A 9 10.08 -3.11 2.43
N ILE A 10 10.12 -1.79 2.58
CA ILE A 10 10.97 -0.93 1.74
C ILE A 10 12.41 -1.15 2.19
N THR A 11 13.18 -1.93 1.43
CA THR A 11 14.60 -2.18 1.72
C THR A 11 15.47 -1.02 1.27
N GLU A 12 15.03 -0.31 0.23
CA GLU A 12 15.69 0.87 -0.29
C GLU A 12 14.66 1.82 -0.90
N ALA A 13 14.77 3.11 -0.59
CA ALA A 13 14.09 4.17 -1.33
C ALA A 13 15.11 5.17 -1.89
N LYS A 14 14.84 5.70 -3.08
CA LYS A 14 15.66 6.72 -3.76
C LYS A 14 14.76 7.76 -4.42
N MET A 15 15.25 8.99 -4.57
CA MET A 15 14.59 9.99 -5.41
C MET A 15 14.51 9.49 -6.86
N HIS A 16 13.37 9.68 -7.51
CA HIS A 16 13.24 9.37 -8.92
C HIS A 16 14.13 10.31 -9.75
N PRO A 17 14.93 9.81 -10.72
CA PRO A 17 15.88 10.63 -11.46
C PRO A 17 15.23 11.77 -12.23
N ASP A 18 14.04 11.53 -12.80
CA ASP A 18 13.29 12.50 -13.60
C ASP A 18 12.06 13.10 -12.88
N ALA A 19 11.97 13.00 -11.54
CA ALA A 19 10.86 13.57 -10.79
C ALA A 19 11.10 13.79 -9.29
N ASP A 20 11.08 15.05 -8.87
CA ASP A 20 11.29 15.48 -7.49
C ASP A 20 10.13 15.12 -6.54
N ALA A 21 8.97 14.75 -7.09
CA ALA A 21 7.81 14.37 -6.29
C ALA A 21 7.69 12.85 -6.09
N LEU A 22 8.55 12.06 -6.73
CA LEU A 22 8.45 10.61 -6.75
C LEU A 22 9.65 9.95 -6.09
N TYR A 23 9.38 8.88 -5.37
CA TYR A 23 10.39 7.92 -4.95
C TYR A 23 10.36 6.68 -5.85
N VAL A 24 11.50 6.00 -5.93
CA VAL A 24 11.65 4.65 -6.47
C VAL A 24 12.00 3.77 -5.28
N GLU A 25 11.11 2.86 -4.94
CA GLU A 25 11.26 1.94 -3.82
C GLU A 25 11.53 0.52 -4.29
N THR A 26 12.50 -0.14 -3.65
CA THR A 26 12.69 -1.59 -3.69
C THR A 26 11.96 -2.19 -2.51
N ILE A 27 10.93 -3.00 -2.76
CA ILE A 27 10.04 -3.53 -1.73
C ILE A 27 10.01 -5.05 -1.75
N GLU A 28 10.41 -5.67 -0.64
CA GLU A 28 10.20 -7.10 -0.40
C GLU A 28 8.76 -7.34 0.07
N ALA A 29 8.03 -8.23 -0.61
CA ALA A 29 6.62 -8.51 -0.31
C ALA A 29 6.28 -10.02 -0.35
N GLY A 30 7.28 -10.86 -0.07
CA GLY A 30 7.16 -12.32 -0.09
C GLY A 30 7.11 -12.94 -1.48
N ASP A 31 7.37 -12.16 -2.53
CA ASP A 31 7.64 -12.65 -3.88
C ASP A 31 9.07 -13.22 -3.98
N ALA A 32 9.36 -13.92 -5.07
CA ALA A 32 10.71 -14.46 -5.31
C ALA A 32 11.77 -13.36 -5.43
N GLU A 33 11.40 -12.21 -6.00
CA GLU A 33 12.25 -11.04 -6.20
C GLU A 33 11.59 -9.79 -5.62
N PRO A 34 12.37 -8.83 -5.10
CA PRO A 34 11.85 -7.53 -4.68
C PRO A 34 11.15 -6.78 -5.84
N ARG A 35 10.12 -6.01 -5.50
CA ARG A 35 9.36 -5.20 -6.45
C ARG A 35 9.94 -3.80 -6.55
N THR A 36 9.94 -3.24 -7.75
CA THR A 36 10.08 -1.79 -7.91
C THR A 36 8.71 -1.14 -7.80
N ILE A 37 8.51 -0.26 -6.82
CA ILE A 37 7.30 0.54 -6.68
C ILE A 37 7.70 2.01 -6.80
N ILE A 38 6.81 2.83 -7.35
CA ILE A 38 7.02 4.27 -7.50
C ILE A 38 5.90 4.97 -6.76
N SER A 39 6.23 5.74 -5.73
CA SER A 39 5.26 6.47 -4.93
C SER A 39 5.43 7.98 -5.04
N GLY A 40 4.32 8.71 -4.90
CA GLY A 40 4.31 10.18 -4.85
C GLY A 40 4.59 10.76 -3.48
N LEU A 41 5.47 10.13 -2.69
CA LEU A 41 5.65 10.45 -1.27
C LEU A 41 6.77 11.45 -0.96
N ALA A 42 7.60 11.84 -1.94
CA ALA A 42 8.80 12.65 -1.69
C ALA A 42 8.53 14.04 -1.09
N LYS A 43 7.30 14.56 -1.24
CA LYS A 43 6.89 15.84 -0.64
C LYS A 43 6.29 15.69 0.76
N TYR A 44 6.00 14.47 1.19
CA TYR A 44 5.20 14.19 2.39
C TYR A 44 5.96 13.38 3.43
N VAL A 45 6.85 12.49 3.00
CA VAL A 45 7.63 11.62 3.87
C VAL A 45 9.10 11.82 3.54
N PRO A 46 9.96 12.20 4.49
CA PRO A 46 11.40 12.29 4.29
C PRO A 46 12.00 10.96 3.83
N LEU A 47 13.05 11.03 3.00
CA LEU A 47 13.70 9.84 2.45
C LEU A 47 14.22 8.89 3.53
N GLU A 48 14.72 9.44 4.64
CA GLU A 48 15.22 8.68 5.79
C GLU A 48 14.12 7.86 6.47
N GLU A 49 12.89 8.38 6.52
CA GLU A 49 11.73 7.68 7.07
C GLU A 49 11.17 6.61 6.13
N MET A 50 11.59 6.61 4.86
CA MET A 50 11.20 5.57 3.90
C MET A 50 12.10 4.33 3.98
N GLN A 51 13.33 4.47 4.49
CA GLN A 51 14.27 3.35 4.57
C GLN A 51 13.83 2.33 5.62
N ASN A 52 13.93 1.04 5.29
CA ASN A 52 13.60 -0.08 6.18
C ASN A 52 12.19 0.01 6.79
N ARG A 53 11.24 0.62 6.07
CA ARG A 53 9.88 0.85 6.55
C ARG A 53 8.96 -0.27 6.10
N LEU A 54 8.19 -0.81 7.04
CA LEU A 54 7.06 -1.68 6.73
C LEU A 54 5.85 -0.85 6.31
N VAL A 55 5.22 -1.25 5.21
CA VAL A 55 4.04 -0.62 4.61
C VAL A 55 3.03 -1.67 4.17
N VAL A 56 1.79 -1.26 3.95
CA VAL A 56 0.82 -2.07 3.19
C VAL A 56 0.90 -1.70 1.71
N ILE A 57 0.97 -2.70 0.84
CA ILE A 57 0.97 -2.52 -0.62
C ILE A 57 -0.24 -3.20 -1.27
N CYS A 58 -0.65 -2.69 -2.43
CA CYS A 58 -1.47 -3.41 -3.40
C CYS A 58 -0.55 -4.09 -4.43
N ALA A 59 -0.50 -5.43 -4.41
CA ALA A 59 0.52 -6.22 -5.12
C ALA A 59 0.07 -6.78 -6.47
N ASN A 60 -1.22 -6.74 -6.81
CA ASN A 60 -1.76 -7.33 -8.03
C ASN A 60 -2.36 -6.33 -9.02
N LEU A 61 -2.02 -5.05 -8.91
CA LEU A 61 -2.27 -4.09 -9.99
C LEU A 61 -1.47 -4.47 -11.22
N LYS A 62 -2.00 -4.17 -12.41
CA LYS A 62 -1.22 -4.29 -13.64
C LYS A 62 -0.04 -3.31 -13.57
N PRO A 63 1.22 -3.77 -13.75
CA PRO A 63 2.37 -2.87 -13.76
C PRO A 63 2.21 -1.73 -14.76
N ARG A 64 2.71 -0.56 -14.39
CA ARG A 64 2.60 0.65 -15.20
C ARG A 64 3.89 1.44 -15.14
N LYS A 65 4.31 1.97 -16.29
CA LYS A 65 5.42 2.92 -16.35
C LYS A 65 5.01 4.29 -15.80
N MET A 66 5.80 4.81 -14.88
CA MET A 66 5.74 6.18 -14.39
C MET A 66 7.09 6.81 -14.70
N ARG A 67 7.10 7.79 -15.62
CA ARG A 67 8.32 8.50 -16.04
C ARG A 67 9.48 7.57 -16.43
N GLY A 68 9.16 6.52 -17.18
CA GLY A 68 10.15 5.59 -17.75
C GLY A 68 10.42 4.35 -16.89
N ILE A 69 10.21 4.42 -15.57
CA ILE A 69 10.41 3.27 -14.67
C ILE A 69 9.08 2.53 -14.47
N GLU A 70 9.12 1.20 -14.49
CA GLU A 70 7.92 0.37 -14.26
C GLU A 70 7.65 0.22 -12.76
N SER A 71 6.46 0.64 -12.32
CA SER A 71 5.95 0.38 -10.97
C SER A 71 5.13 -0.90 -10.96
N GLN A 72 5.45 -1.80 -10.03
CA GLN A 72 4.91 -3.17 -9.90
C GLN A 72 3.97 -3.32 -8.70
N GLY A 73 3.35 -2.22 -8.28
CA GLY A 73 2.43 -2.18 -7.17
C GLY A 73 2.12 -0.75 -6.76
N MET A 74 1.54 -0.59 -5.58
CA MET A 74 1.22 0.70 -5.01
C MET A 74 1.32 0.64 -3.48
N VAL A 75 2.02 1.60 -2.87
CA VAL A 75 2.03 1.79 -1.41
C VAL A 75 0.70 2.42 -0.99
N MET A 76 -0.02 1.76 -0.09
CA MET A 76 -1.30 2.25 0.41
C MET A 76 -1.07 3.36 1.42
N CYS A 77 -1.77 4.48 1.25
CA CYS A 77 -1.62 5.67 2.09
C CYS A 77 -2.98 6.22 2.52
N ALA A 78 -3.05 6.72 3.76
CA ALA A 78 -4.11 7.61 4.20
C ALA A 78 -3.77 9.05 3.75
N SER A 79 -4.73 9.80 3.21
CA SER A 79 -4.44 11.15 2.70
C SER A 79 -5.54 12.18 2.93
N THR A 80 -5.12 13.42 3.19
CA THR A 80 -5.88 14.66 3.07
C THR A 80 -5.25 15.53 1.96
N PRO A 81 -5.83 16.68 1.58
CA PRO A 81 -5.19 17.59 0.64
C PRO A 81 -3.79 18.09 1.10
N GLU A 82 -3.53 18.10 2.41
CA GLU A 82 -2.30 18.64 3.00
C GLU A 82 -1.28 17.56 3.41
N LYS A 83 -1.74 16.34 3.74
CA LYS A 83 -0.89 15.31 4.34
C LYS A 83 -1.15 13.93 3.75
N VAL A 84 -0.08 13.16 3.55
CA VAL A 84 -0.12 11.77 3.12
C VAL A 84 0.69 10.92 4.08
N VAL A 85 0.13 9.80 4.54
CA VAL A 85 0.77 8.89 5.50
C VAL A 85 0.65 7.45 5.00
N PRO A 86 1.76 6.74 4.76
CA PRO A 86 1.73 5.32 4.44
C PRO A 86 1.05 4.50 5.54
N ILE A 87 0.18 3.56 5.16
CA ILE A 87 -0.46 2.65 6.10
C ILE A 87 0.60 1.74 6.71
N ALA A 88 0.73 1.81 8.04
CA ALA A 88 1.64 1.00 8.83
C ALA A 88 0.97 -0.33 9.22
N PRO A 89 1.58 -1.49 8.93
CA PRO A 89 1.12 -2.76 9.48
C PRO A 89 1.45 -2.87 10.99
N PRO A 90 0.79 -3.78 11.73
CA PRO A 90 1.04 -3.95 13.16
C PRO A 90 2.46 -4.47 13.45
N ALA A 91 2.89 -4.30 14.70
CA ALA A 91 4.19 -4.80 15.15
C ALA A 91 4.32 -6.33 14.92
N GLY A 92 5.52 -6.77 14.53
CA GLY A 92 5.80 -8.18 14.23
C GLY A 92 5.37 -8.65 12.84
N SER A 93 4.77 -7.77 12.02
CA SER A 93 4.52 -8.04 10.61
C SER A 93 5.81 -8.31 9.82
N LYS A 94 5.71 -9.15 8.80
CA LYS A 94 6.81 -9.59 7.93
C LYS A 94 6.45 -9.34 6.47
N PRO A 95 7.45 -9.11 5.60
CA PRO A 95 7.24 -9.08 4.14
C PRO A 95 6.38 -10.24 3.65
N GLY A 96 5.33 -9.93 2.90
CA GLY A 96 4.42 -10.90 2.30
C GLY A 96 3.26 -11.37 3.19
N ASP A 97 3.20 -10.95 4.46
CA ASP A 97 2.03 -11.23 5.29
C ASP A 97 0.75 -10.73 4.59
N PRO A 98 -0.30 -11.55 4.53
CA PRO A 98 -1.56 -11.16 3.92
C PRO A 98 -2.29 -10.15 4.80
N VAL A 99 -2.83 -9.10 4.16
CA VAL A 99 -3.83 -8.24 4.80
C VAL A 99 -5.21 -8.78 4.47
N VAL A 100 -5.97 -9.11 5.51
CA VAL A 100 -7.28 -9.75 5.43
C VAL A 100 -8.37 -8.85 5.98
N PHE A 101 -9.61 -9.19 5.61
CA PHE A 101 -10.82 -8.47 5.99
C PHE A 101 -11.83 -9.50 6.48
N GLU A 102 -12.34 -9.31 7.69
CA GLU A 102 -13.34 -10.20 8.26
C GLU A 102 -14.55 -10.34 7.32
N GLY A 103 -15.04 -11.57 7.15
CA GLY A 103 -16.15 -11.88 6.24
C GLY A 103 -15.81 -11.92 4.75
N PHE A 104 -14.57 -11.63 4.34
CA PHE A 104 -14.13 -11.75 2.94
C PHE A 104 -13.06 -12.82 2.77
N ALA A 105 -13.40 -13.92 2.10
CA ALA A 105 -12.42 -14.90 1.66
C ALA A 105 -11.36 -14.24 0.75
N ARG A 106 -10.09 -14.53 1.00
CA ARG A 106 -8.97 -14.03 0.19
C ARG A 106 -8.81 -14.90 -1.04
N ASN A 107 -9.01 -14.30 -2.22
CA ASN A 107 -8.83 -14.94 -3.52
C ASN A 107 -8.39 -13.88 -4.55
N PRO A 108 -7.15 -13.37 -4.44
CA PRO A 108 -6.68 -12.31 -5.30
C PRO A 108 -6.55 -12.77 -6.75
N ASP A 109 -6.87 -11.89 -7.69
CA ASP A 109 -6.49 -12.10 -9.08
C ASP A 109 -4.95 -12.13 -9.19
N ALA A 110 -4.37 -12.99 -10.04
CA ALA A 110 -2.92 -13.01 -10.25
C ALA A 110 -2.39 -11.64 -10.74
N VAL A 111 -3.11 -11.04 -11.69
CA VAL A 111 -2.95 -9.63 -12.09
C VAL A 111 -4.35 -9.09 -12.40
N MET A 112 -4.71 -7.96 -11.80
CA MET A 112 -6.00 -7.32 -12.03
C MET A 112 -6.11 -6.80 -13.47
N ASN A 113 -7.23 -7.12 -14.12
CA ASN A 113 -7.53 -6.61 -15.45
C ASN A 113 -8.07 -5.17 -15.36
N PRO A 114 -7.38 -4.15 -15.91
CA PRO A 114 -7.83 -2.75 -15.82
C PRO A 114 -9.19 -2.50 -16.45
N LYS A 115 -9.59 -3.30 -17.46
CA LYS A 115 -10.91 -3.17 -18.10
C LYS A 115 -12.06 -3.55 -17.16
N LYS A 116 -11.79 -4.35 -16.13
CA LYS A 116 -12.79 -4.77 -15.13
C LYS A 116 -12.96 -3.75 -14.00
N LYS A 117 -12.11 -2.71 -13.93
CA LYS A 117 -12.19 -1.63 -12.94
C LYS A 117 -12.33 -2.10 -11.48
N ILE A 118 -11.61 -3.19 -11.14
CA ILE A 118 -11.80 -3.89 -9.87
C ILE A 118 -11.34 -3.02 -8.71
N TYR A 119 -10.15 -2.42 -8.81
CA TYR A 119 -9.62 -1.57 -7.76
C TYR A 119 -10.46 -0.29 -7.65
N GLU A 120 -10.89 0.28 -8.78
CA GLU A 120 -11.75 1.47 -8.83
C GLU A 120 -13.13 1.25 -8.21
N ALA A 121 -13.63 0.01 -8.18
CA ALA A 121 -14.84 -0.36 -7.46
C ALA A 121 -14.62 -0.53 -5.95
N VAL A 122 -13.39 -0.77 -5.50
CA VAL A 122 -13.01 -0.97 -4.09
C VAL A 122 -12.55 0.33 -3.44
N ALA A 123 -11.77 1.15 -4.15
CA ALA A 123 -11.12 2.36 -3.66
C ALA A 123 -12.08 3.36 -2.97
N PRO A 124 -13.34 3.58 -3.44
CA PRO A 124 -14.26 4.48 -2.77
C PRO A 124 -14.60 4.08 -1.34
N ASP A 125 -14.52 2.78 -1.02
CA ASP A 125 -14.83 2.22 0.29
C ASP A 125 -13.58 2.06 1.18
N LEU A 126 -12.40 2.42 0.68
CA LEU A 126 -11.15 2.42 1.44
C LEU A 126 -11.01 3.74 2.20
N ALA A 127 -10.96 3.64 3.53
CA ALA A 127 -10.86 4.79 4.41
C ALA A 127 -10.27 4.40 5.76
N THR A 128 -9.75 5.37 6.50
CA THR A 128 -9.48 5.19 7.93
C THR A 128 -10.73 5.47 8.76
N ASN A 129 -10.88 4.81 9.91
CA ASN A 129 -11.94 5.10 10.88
C ASN A 129 -11.52 6.26 11.83
N ALA A 130 -12.32 6.51 12.88
CA ALA A 130 -12.06 7.56 13.87
C ALA A 130 -10.76 7.35 14.68
N GLU A 131 -10.26 6.12 14.76
CA GLU A 131 -9.02 5.75 15.44
C GLU A 131 -7.80 5.76 14.49
N GLY A 132 -8.01 6.11 13.21
CA GLY A 132 -6.96 6.09 12.19
C GLY A 132 -6.61 4.69 11.69
N ILE A 133 -7.40 3.67 12.00
CA ILE A 133 -7.25 2.30 11.48
C ILE A 133 -7.74 2.26 10.04
N ALA A 134 -6.95 1.67 9.14
CA ALA A 134 -7.36 1.48 7.74
C ALA A 134 -8.49 0.44 7.65
N THR A 135 -9.51 0.73 6.85
CA THR A 135 -10.72 -0.09 6.71
C THR A 135 -11.18 -0.19 5.26
N PHE A 136 -11.92 -1.24 4.95
CA PHE A 136 -12.76 -1.37 3.76
C PHE A 136 -14.21 -1.54 4.20
N LYS A 137 -15.09 -0.60 3.83
CA LYS A 137 -16.50 -0.59 4.32
C LYS A 137 -16.61 -0.67 5.85
N GLY A 138 -15.68 -0.03 6.57
CA GLY A 138 -15.60 -0.08 8.03
C GLY A 138 -14.95 -1.34 8.61
N ILE A 139 -14.64 -2.35 7.80
CA ILE A 139 -13.95 -3.57 8.24
C ILE A 139 -12.45 -3.32 8.25
N PRO A 140 -11.75 -3.50 9.38
CA PRO A 140 -10.32 -3.22 9.49
C PRO A 140 -9.45 -4.04 8.52
N PHE A 141 -8.37 -3.41 8.05
CA PHE A 141 -7.22 -4.07 7.46
C PHE A 141 -6.49 -4.81 8.59
N VAL A 142 -6.49 -6.13 8.60
CA VAL A 142 -5.86 -6.93 9.65
C VAL A 142 -4.75 -7.79 9.09
N VAL A 143 -3.62 -7.85 9.78
CA VAL A 143 -2.64 -8.93 9.60
C VAL A 143 -2.97 -10.02 10.63
N GLU A 144 -3.29 -11.21 10.15
CA GLU A 144 -3.78 -12.30 10.99
C GLU A 144 -2.80 -12.65 12.12
N GLY A 145 -3.32 -12.71 13.35
CA GLY A 145 -2.52 -12.95 14.56
C GLY A 145 -1.64 -11.79 15.03
N LYS A 146 -1.66 -10.63 14.35
CA LYS A 146 -0.80 -9.47 14.68
C LYS A 146 -1.57 -8.18 14.96
N GLY A 147 -2.69 -7.95 14.28
CA GLY A 147 -3.60 -6.85 14.58
C GLY A 147 -3.89 -5.91 13.39
N PRO A 148 -4.45 -4.72 13.66
CA PRO A 148 -4.90 -3.80 12.63
C PRO A 148 -3.77 -2.97 12.01
N CYS A 149 -3.95 -2.58 10.75
CA CYS A 149 -3.08 -1.63 10.05
C CYS A 149 -3.57 -0.20 10.28
N VAL A 150 -2.64 0.74 10.50
CA VAL A 150 -2.95 2.10 10.96
C VAL A 150 -2.39 3.13 9.98
N GLY A 151 -3.21 4.11 9.58
CA GLY A 151 -2.80 5.24 8.75
C GLY A 151 -2.51 6.52 9.55
N GLY A 152 -2.88 6.57 10.82
CA GLY A 152 -2.62 7.70 11.72
C GLY A 152 -3.47 8.96 11.47
N LEU A 153 -4.16 9.05 10.32
CA LEU A 153 -5.15 10.08 10.02
C LEU A 153 -6.55 9.51 10.21
N ALA A 154 -7.45 10.22 10.90
CA ALA A 154 -8.80 9.75 11.20
C ALA A 154 -9.82 10.17 10.13
N ASN A 155 -10.71 9.25 9.75
CA ASN A 155 -11.82 9.49 8.81
C ASN A 155 -11.40 10.04 7.43
N VAL A 156 -10.27 9.58 6.90
CA VAL A 156 -9.74 10.01 5.60
C VAL A 156 -9.74 8.89 4.58
N LYS A 157 -9.57 9.23 3.29
CA LYS A 157 -9.46 8.24 2.22
C LYS A 157 -8.15 7.48 2.31
N VAL A 158 -8.21 6.20 1.98
CA VAL A 158 -7.04 5.34 1.78
C VAL A 158 -6.93 5.03 0.30
N ALA A 159 -5.76 5.28 -0.29
CA ALA A 159 -5.47 5.04 -1.71
C ALA A 159 -4.07 4.47 -1.87
#